data_AF-A0A925LGB1-F1
#
_entry.id   AF-A0A925LGB1-F1
#
_cell.length_a   1.000
_cell.length_b   1.000
_cell.length_c   1.000
_cell.angle_alpha   90.00
_cell.angle_beta   90.00
_cell.angle_gamma   90.00
#
_symmetry.space_group_name_H-M   'P 1'
#
loop_
_entity.id
_entity.type
_entity.pdbx_description
1 polymer ?
#
loop_
_entity_poly.entity_id
_entity_poly.type
_entity_poly.pdbx_seq_one_letter_code
_entity_poly.pdbx_strand_id
1 'polypeptide(L)'
;MFTTPLLLNNLKVLSRPISYLKAEISCLDGLEHQVQVSIQVEDDVCLNLKQESPTQGSTLLLSEQIPCAKMGNVNQSILNTAGDDVRINWGYFYLAAKGEGAQVLVHSTNDQISLEASVKMNVQQQAEALFVFAYDDLYSLQYFNDNIKGY
;
A
#
# COMPACT_ATOMS: atom_id res chain seq x y z
N MET A 1 14.14 5.69 4.80
CA MET A 1 14.72 4.84 3.73
C MET A 1 13.59 4.17 2.95
N PHE A 2 13.56 4.30 1.63
CA PHE A 2 12.61 3.60 0.74
C PHE A 2 13.33 2.42 0.09
N THR A 3 12.74 1.22 0.14
CA THR A 3 13.39 -0.02 -0.33
C THR A 3 12.42 -0.98 -0.99
N THR A 4 12.88 -1.61 -2.08
CA THR A 4 12.22 -2.74 -2.75
C THR A 4 13.26 -3.85 -2.85
N PRO A 5 13.32 -4.78 -1.87
CA PRO A 5 14.42 -5.73 -1.78
C PRO A 5 14.36 -6.75 -2.92
N LEU A 6 15.44 -6.81 -3.71
CA LEU A 6 15.58 -7.78 -4.79
C LEU A 6 16.22 -9.07 -4.30
N LEU A 7 15.38 -10.03 -3.91
CA LEU A 7 15.85 -11.35 -3.45
C LEU A 7 16.06 -12.29 -4.64
N LEU A 8 17.21 -12.20 -5.29
CA LEU A 8 17.55 -12.94 -6.53
C LEU A 8 17.41 -14.47 -6.40
N ASN A 9 17.55 -15.01 -5.19
CA ASN A 9 17.42 -16.44 -4.92
C ASN A 9 15.96 -16.92 -4.79
N ASN A 10 14.98 -16.01 -4.84
CA ASN A 10 13.56 -16.33 -4.77
C ASN A 10 12.76 -15.45 -5.75
N LEU A 11 12.64 -15.92 -7.00
CA LEU A 11 11.96 -15.21 -8.08
C LEU A 11 10.51 -14.85 -7.74
N LYS A 12 9.80 -15.68 -6.95
CA LYS A 12 8.43 -15.37 -6.51
C LYS A 12 8.37 -14.18 -5.57
N VAL A 13 9.38 -13.97 -4.73
CA VAL A 13 9.46 -12.79 -3.85
C VAL A 13 9.97 -11.58 -4.63
N LEU A 14 10.91 -11.79 -5.54
CA LEU A 14 11.43 -10.77 -6.45
C LEU A 14 10.33 -10.12 -7.30
N SER A 15 9.33 -10.90 -7.73
CA SER A 15 8.22 -10.43 -8.57
C SER A 15 7.07 -9.80 -7.79
N ARG A 16 7.15 -9.71 -6.45
CA ARG A 16 6.08 -9.07 -5.66
C ARG A 16 6.16 -7.56 -5.81
N PRO A 17 5.08 -6.88 -6.22
CA PRO A 17 5.02 -5.42 -6.31
C PRO A 17 4.87 -4.81 -4.91
N ILE A 18 5.92 -4.92 -4.09
CA ILE A 18 5.96 -4.45 -2.71
C ILE A 18 7.12 -3.50 -2.51
N SER A 19 6.83 -2.34 -1.94
CA SER A 19 7.83 -1.38 -1.48
C SER A 19 7.69 -1.13 0.01
N TYR A 20 8.80 -0.76 0.63
CA TYR A 20 8.89 -0.49 2.06
C TYR A 20 9.38 0.93 2.29
N LEU A 21 8.83 1.60 3.31
CA LEU A 21 9.36 2.83 3.85
C LEU A 21 9.71 2.60 5.31
N LYS A 22 11.00 2.63 5.63
CA LYS A 22 11.50 2.64 7.00
C LYS A 22 11.71 4.08 7.45
N ALA A 23 10.99 4.51 8.49
CA ALA A 23 11.22 5.77 9.18
C ALA A 23 12.06 5.50 10.43
N GLU A 24 13.16 6.24 10.59
CA GLU A 24 14.04 6.19 11.76
C GLU A 24 14.05 7.58 12.38
N ILE A 25 13.73 7.66 13.67
CA ILE A 25 13.60 8.91 14.42
C ILE A 25 14.60 8.87 15.56
N SER A 26 15.33 9.96 15.79
CA SER A 26 16.28 10.08 16.90
C SER A 26 16.08 11.39 17.65
N CYS A 27 16.12 11.34 18.98
CA CYS A 27 16.06 12.53 19.84
C CYS A 27 17.46 13.06 20.13
N LEU A 28 17.63 14.38 20.00
CA LEU A 28 18.94 15.03 20.09
C LEU A 28 19.16 15.76 21.42
N ASP A 29 18.08 16.04 22.16
CA ASP A 29 18.11 16.79 23.43
C ASP A 29 18.10 15.88 24.66
N GLY A 30 17.99 14.56 24.46
CA GLY A 30 17.91 13.57 25.53
C GLY A 30 16.58 13.57 26.30
N LEU A 31 15.58 14.31 25.83
CA LEU A 31 14.22 14.30 26.38
C LEU A 31 13.35 13.27 25.64
N GLU A 32 12.26 12.86 26.27
CA GLU A 32 11.24 12.04 25.60
C GLU A 32 10.30 12.92 24.77
N HIS A 33 10.08 12.55 23.52
CA HIS A 33 9.16 13.23 22.61
C HIS A 33 8.11 12.26 22.07
N GLN A 34 6.86 12.70 21.99
CA GLN A 34 5.83 11.97 21.29
C GLN A 34 5.84 12.37 19.81
N VAL A 35 6.08 11.40 18.93
CA VAL A 35 6.18 11.59 17.48
C VAL A 35 5.17 10.69 16.77
N GLN A 36 4.52 11.20 15.73
CA GLN A 36 3.69 10.41 14.83
C GLN A 36 4.20 10.53 13.40
N VAL A 37 4.36 9.38 12.73
CA VAL A 37 4.57 9.33 11.28
C VAL A 37 3.29 8.83 10.64
N SER A 38 2.72 9.61 9.72
CA SER A 38 1.53 9.26 8.94
C SER A 38 1.85 9.21 7.44
N ILE A 39 1.26 8.24 6.75
CA ILE A 39 1.30 8.06 5.30
C ILE A 39 -0.13 7.99 4.81
N GLN A 40 -0.50 8.86 3.87
CA GLN A 40 -1.81 8.87 3.24
C GLN A 40 -1.68 8.61 1.74
N VAL A 41 -2.59 7.81 1.18
CA VAL A 41 -2.63 7.46 -0.25
C VAL A 41 -4.06 7.63 -0.77
N GLU A 42 -4.22 8.42 -1.83
CA GLU A 42 -5.50 8.60 -2.54
C GLU A 42 -5.72 7.47 -3.57
N ASP A 43 -6.97 7.18 -3.88
CA ASP A 43 -7.40 6.10 -4.77
C ASP A 43 -7.05 6.26 -6.25
N ASP A 44 -6.50 7.41 -6.66
CA ASP A 44 -5.95 7.64 -8.01
C ASP A 44 -4.92 6.57 -8.41
N VAL A 45 -4.24 5.92 -7.45
CA VAL A 45 -3.32 4.80 -7.72
C VAL A 45 -4.02 3.51 -8.16
N CYS A 46 -5.35 3.47 -8.07
CA CYS A 46 -6.20 2.35 -8.48
C CYS A 46 -7.07 2.68 -9.71
N LEU A 47 -6.84 3.82 -10.35
CA LEU A 47 -7.63 4.35 -11.46
C LEU A 47 -6.73 4.76 -12.61
N ASN A 48 -7.27 4.76 -13.84
CA ASN A 48 -6.60 5.30 -15.00
C ASN A 48 -6.69 6.82 -15.05
N LEU A 49 -7.87 7.37 -14.79
CA LEU A 49 -8.09 8.80 -14.61
C LEU A 49 -8.71 9.07 -13.22
N LYS A 50 -8.30 10.17 -12.59
CA LYS A 50 -8.89 10.63 -11.33
C LYS A 50 -10.41 10.72 -11.46
N GLN A 51 -11.12 10.12 -10.50
CA GLN A 51 -12.59 10.11 -10.43
C GLN A 51 -13.30 9.43 -11.61
N GLU A 52 -12.64 8.55 -12.38
CA GLU A 52 -13.29 7.83 -13.48
C GLU A 52 -14.35 6.83 -13.03
N SER A 53 -14.24 6.32 -11.79
CA SER A 53 -15.16 5.34 -11.22
C SER A 53 -15.10 5.37 -9.68
N PRO A 54 -16.17 4.94 -8.99
CA PRO A 54 -16.15 4.79 -7.54
C PRO A 54 -15.10 3.75 -7.12
N THR A 55 -14.54 3.94 -5.94
CA THR A 55 -13.59 3.01 -5.33
C THR A 55 -14.12 2.48 -4.01
N GLN A 56 -13.55 1.35 -3.57
CA GLN A 56 -13.94 0.71 -2.32
C GLN A 56 -12.70 0.35 -1.51
N GLY A 57 -12.82 0.44 -0.19
CA GLY A 57 -11.75 0.17 0.75
C GLY A 57 -12.19 -0.67 1.93
N SER A 58 -11.26 -1.42 2.52
CA SER A 58 -11.52 -2.22 3.72
C SER A 58 -10.25 -2.41 4.53
N THR A 59 -10.39 -2.52 5.85
CA THR A 59 -9.30 -2.90 6.76
C THR A 59 -9.17 -4.42 6.85
N LEU A 60 -7.96 -4.88 7.14
CA LEU A 60 -7.62 -6.28 7.38
C LEU A 60 -6.42 -6.37 8.33
N LEU A 61 -6.20 -7.55 8.90
CA LEU A 61 -5.01 -7.85 9.68
C LEU A 61 -4.14 -8.84 8.90
N LEU A 62 -2.86 -8.51 8.75
CA LEU A 62 -1.87 -9.45 8.24
C LEU A 62 -1.42 -10.40 9.37
N SER A 63 -0.49 -11.30 9.05
CA SER A 63 0.20 -12.12 10.07
C SER A 63 0.75 -11.23 11.19
N GLU A 64 0.81 -11.76 12.42
CA GLU A 64 1.24 -11.02 13.61
C GLU A 64 0.33 -9.83 14.00
N GLN A 65 -0.92 -9.81 13.53
CA GLN A 65 -1.89 -8.73 13.79
C GLN A 65 -1.42 -7.36 13.29
N ILE A 66 -0.59 -7.33 12.24
CA ILE A 66 -0.15 -6.08 11.61
C ILE A 66 -1.36 -5.43 10.93
N PRO A 67 -1.74 -4.18 11.28
CA PRO A 67 -2.85 -3.48 10.67
C PRO A 67 -2.56 -3.17 9.21
N CYS A 68 -3.57 -3.38 8.37
CA CYS A 68 -3.50 -3.15 6.95
C CYS A 68 -4.86 -2.68 6.43
N ALA A 69 -4.84 -1.95 5.34
CA ALA A 69 -6.03 -1.66 4.55
C ALA A 69 -5.73 -1.88 3.08
N LYS A 70 -6.79 -2.14 2.32
CA LYS A 70 -6.75 -2.18 0.87
C LYS A 70 -7.78 -1.24 0.27
N MET A 71 -7.51 -0.75 -0.92
CA MET A 71 -8.47 -0.03 -1.75
C MET A 71 -8.33 -0.44 -3.21
N GLY A 72 -9.38 -0.25 -3.99
CA GLY A 72 -9.37 -0.56 -5.42
C GLY A 72 -10.61 -0.05 -6.13
N ASN A 73 -10.55 -0.07 -7.47
CA ASN A 73 -11.71 0.23 -8.30
C ASN A 73 -12.86 -0.75 -8.01
N VAL A 74 -14.09 -0.26 -7.92
CA VAL A 74 -15.27 -1.14 -7.85
C VAL A 74 -15.40 -1.95 -9.15
N ASN A 75 -15.06 -1.33 -10.29
CA ASN A 75 -15.09 -1.96 -11.60
C ASN A 75 -13.76 -2.65 -11.91
N GLN A 76 -13.73 -3.97 -11.76
CA GLN A 76 -12.55 -4.81 -11.98
C GLN A 76 -12.43 -5.26 -13.44
N SER A 77 -12.33 -4.30 -14.38
CA SER A 77 -12.24 -4.54 -15.82
C SER A 77 -10.83 -4.97 -16.23
N ILE A 78 -10.48 -6.21 -15.90
CA ILE A 78 -9.15 -6.80 -16.11
C ILE A 78 -8.74 -6.67 -17.59
N LEU A 79 -7.60 -6.01 -17.82
CA LEU A 79 -6.96 -5.88 -19.14
C LEU A 79 -7.87 -5.32 -20.25
N ASN A 80 -8.87 -4.51 -19.87
CA ASN A 80 -9.88 -4.01 -20.80
C ASN A 80 -9.37 -2.88 -21.72
N THR A 81 -8.29 -2.20 -21.35
CA THR A 81 -7.74 -1.07 -22.09
C THR A 81 -6.24 -1.30 -22.33
N ALA A 82 -5.78 -1.00 -23.54
CA ALA A 82 -4.38 -1.09 -23.93
C ALA A 82 -3.95 0.16 -24.72
N GLY A 83 -2.69 0.55 -24.57
CA GLY A 83 -2.12 1.73 -25.22
C GLY A 83 -1.06 2.38 -24.34
N ASP A 84 -0.47 3.45 -24.85
CA ASP A 84 0.45 4.28 -24.08
C ASP A 84 -0.31 5.16 -23.08
N ASP A 85 0.33 5.49 -21.96
CA ASP A 85 -0.21 6.36 -20.90
C ASP A 85 -1.51 5.83 -20.24
N VAL A 86 -1.76 4.52 -20.31
CA VAL A 86 -2.86 3.86 -19.60
C VAL A 86 -2.34 3.32 -18.27
N ARG A 87 -2.96 3.74 -17.16
CA ARG A 87 -2.66 3.20 -15.83
C ARG A 87 -3.57 2.01 -15.53
N ILE A 88 -3.09 1.16 -14.63
CA ILE A 88 -3.86 0.05 -14.10
C ILE A 88 -5.07 0.58 -13.32
N ASN A 89 -6.27 0.13 -13.69
CA ASN A 89 -7.51 0.50 -13.01
C ASN A 89 -8.32 -0.72 -12.53
N TRP A 90 -7.64 -1.85 -12.36
CA TRP A 90 -8.13 -3.07 -11.75
C TRP A 90 -7.10 -3.55 -10.72
N GLY A 91 -7.51 -4.42 -9.80
CA GLY A 91 -6.70 -4.83 -8.68
C GLY A 91 -6.93 -4.01 -7.42
N TYR A 92 -6.02 -4.19 -6.47
CA TYR A 92 -6.08 -3.56 -5.16
C TYR A 92 -4.70 -3.04 -4.74
N PHE A 93 -4.66 -1.80 -4.28
CA PHE A 93 -3.55 -1.26 -3.53
C PHE A 93 -3.70 -1.62 -2.04
N TYR A 94 -2.58 -1.91 -1.37
CA TYR A 94 -2.51 -2.24 0.05
C TYR A 94 -1.52 -1.32 0.76
N LEU A 95 -1.93 -0.87 1.95
CA LEU A 95 -1.10 -0.10 2.87
C LEU A 95 -1.08 -0.81 4.23
N ALA A 96 0.10 -1.00 4.81
CA ALA A 96 0.26 -1.55 6.14
C ALA A 96 1.34 -0.80 6.93
N ALA A 97 1.25 -0.85 8.26
CA ALA A 97 2.25 -0.29 9.15
C ALA A 97 2.60 -1.25 10.28
N LYS A 98 3.90 -1.38 10.56
CA LYS A 98 4.46 -2.10 11.71
C LYS A 98 5.22 -1.12 12.59
N GLY A 99 4.87 -1.14 13.87
CA GLY A 99 5.43 -0.28 14.92
C GLY A 99 4.51 -0.29 16.13
N GLU A 100 4.98 0.23 17.25
CA GLU A 100 4.15 0.40 18.45
C GLU A 100 2.98 1.35 18.14
N GLY A 101 1.76 0.98 18.54
CA GLY A 101 0.58 1.80 18.29
C GLY A 101 0.24 2.03 16.81
N ALA A 102 0.73 1.18 15.89
CA ALA A 102 0.41 1.27 14.47
C ALA A 102 -1.10 1.18 14.23
N GLN A 103 -1.61 2.03 13.34
CA GLN A 103 -3.01 2.06 12.92
C GLN A 103 -3.09 2.24 11.41
N VAL A 104 -4.10 1.62 10.80
CA VAL A 104 -4.44 1.85 9.39
C VAL A 104 -5.93 2.09 9.28
N LEU A 105 -6.30 3.19 8.63
CA LEU A 105 -7.65 3.68 8.47
C LEU A 105 -8.03 3.76 6.99
N VAL A 106 -9.33 3.57 6.73
CA VAL A 106 -9.95 3.77 5.41
C VAL A 106 -10.87 4.98 5.55
N HIS A 107 -10.59 6.01 4.78
CA HIS A 107 -11.44 7.20 4.66
C HIS A 107 -12.28 7.08 3.39
N SER A 108 -13.54 7.48 3.46
CA SER A 108 -14.46 7.51 2.30
C SER A 108 -15.12 8.87 2.19
N THR A 109 -15.09 9.47 1.00
CA THR A 109 -15.72 10.76 0.71
C THR A 109 -16.21 10.75 -0.73
N ASN A 110 -17.52 10.93 -0.96
CA ASN A 110 -18.12 10.95 -2.32
C ASN A 110 -17.66 9.77 -3.21
N ASP A 111 -17.72 8.55 -2.67
CA ASP A 111 -17.30 7.30 -3.31
C ASP A 111 -15.80 7.24 -3.70
N GLN A 112 -14.98 8.14 -3.18
CA GLN A 112 -13.52 8.10 -3.26
C GLN A 112 -12.93 7.60 -1.94
N ILE A 113 -11.92 6.75 -2.05
CA ILE A 113 -11.24 6.16 -0.90
C ILE A 113 -9.85 6.77 -0.73
N SER A 114 -9.44 6.98 0.52
CA SER A 114 -8.03 7.13 0.83
C SER A 114 -7.66 6.23 2.00
N LEU A 115 -6.41 5.74 1.98
CA LEU A 115 -5.86 4.95 3.08
C LEU A 115 -4.90 5.82 3.87
N GLU A 116 -4.96 5.73 5.19
CA GLU A 116 -3.98 6.35 6.08
C GLU A 116 -3.37 5.31 6.99
N ALA A 117 -2.04 5.21 7.00
CA ALA A 117 -1.29 4.45 7.99
C ALA A 117 -0.52 5.38 8.90
N SER A 118 -0.60 5.17 10.20
CA SER A 118 0.12 5.97 11.19
C SER A 118 0.78 5.11 12.25
N VAL A 119 1.92 5.59 12.77
CA VAL A 119 2.63 4.98 13.90
C VAL A 119 2.97 6.09 14.89
N LYS A 120 2.45 5.97 16.12
CA LYS A 120 2.73 6.88 17.24
C LYS A 120 3.80 6.26 18.12
N MET A 121 4.86 7.01 18.40
CA MET A 121 6.03 6.53 19.13
C MET A 121 6.40 7.53 20.23
N ASN A 122 6.76 7.03 21.40
CA ASN A 122 7.49 7.79 22.41
C ASN A 122 8.99 7.57 22.14
N VAL A 123 9.71 8.64 21.85
CA VAL A 123 11.11 8.58 21.42
C VAL A 123 11.98 9.25 22.47
N GLN A 124 12.85 8.47 23.12
CA GLN A 124 13.85 9.00 24.07
C GLN A 124 15.27 8.97 23.48
N GLN A 125 15.60 7.93 22.69
CA GLN A 125 16.86 7.83 21.96
C GLN A 125 16.58 7.60 20.48
N GLN A 126 16.00 6.45 20.14
CA GLN A 126 15.68 6.07 18.78
C GLN A 126 14.38 5.28 18.72
N ALA A 127 13.61 5.47 17.65
CA ALA A 127 12.43 4.68 17.33
C ALA A 127 12.36 4.42 15.82
N GLU A 128 11.65 3.36 15.45
CA GLU A 128 11.49 2.97 14.06
C GLU A 128 10.03 2.62 13.73
N ALA A 129 9.62 2.97 12.52
CA ALA A 129 8.35 2.55 11.95
C ALA A 129 8.59 1.98 10.54
N LEU A 130 7.89 0.91 10.19
CA LEU A 130 7.95 0.29 8.88
C LEU A 130 6.59 0.34 8.21
N PHE A 131 6.52 0.99 7.05
CA PHE A 131 5.35 1.04 6.20
C PHE A 131 5.54 0.15 4.99
N VAL A 132 4.46 -0.48 4.55
CA VAL A 132 4.44 -1.36 3.38
C VAL A 132 3.40 -0.84 2.39
N PHE A 133 3.82 -0.74 1.14
CA PHE A 133 2.98 -0.41 -0.02
C PHE A 133 2.99 -1.65 -0.91
N ALA A 134 1.83 -2.16 -1.28
CA ALA A 134 1.73 -3.28 -2.21
C ALA A 134 0.60 -3.08 -3.21
N TYR A 135 0.71 -3.74 -4.35
CA TYR A 135 -0.38 -3.81 -5.33
C TYR A 135 -0.68 -5.26 -5.70
N ASP A 136 -1.93 -5.61 -5.92
CA ASP A 136 -2.33 -6.91 -6.47
C ASP A 136 -3.20 -6.65 -7.68
N ASP A 137 -2.66 -6.91 -8.87
CA ASP A 137 -3.35 -6.74 -10.15
C ASP A 137 -4.37 -7.84 -10.41
N LEU A 138 -4.55 -8.83 -9.52
CA LEU A 138 -5.40 -10.03 -9.65
C LEU A 138 -4.99 -10.97 -10.79
N TYR A 139 -4.81 -10.41 -11.99
CA TYR A 139 -4.31 -11.01 -13.22
C TYR A 139 -3.45 -9.98 -13.96
N SER A 140 -2.29 -10.42 -14.40
CA SER A 140 -1.26 -9.55 -15.00
C SER A 140 -1.27 -9.61 -16.52
N LEU A 141 -1.74 -10.72 -17.10
CA LEU A 141 -1.63 -11.03 -18.52
C LEU A 141 -2.87 -11.78 -19.02
N GLN A 142 -3.21 -11.61 -20.28
CA GLN A 142 -4.21 -12.42 -20.98
C GLN A 142 -3.50 -13.24 -22.07
N TYR A 143 -3.71 -14.55 -22.06
CA TYR A 143 -3.10 -15.49 -22.99
C TYR A 143 -4.20 -16.38 -23.57
N PHE A 144 -4.41 -16.32 -24.88
CA PHE A 144 -5.49 -17.05 -25.57
C PHE A 144 -6.88 -16.88 -24.93
N ASN A 145 -7.22 -15.64 -24.53
CA ASN A 145 -8.46 -15.26 -23.83
C ASN A 145 -8.57 -15.72 -22.37
N ASP A 146 -7.53 -16.37 -21.83
CA ASP A 146 -7.46 -16.71 -20.42
C ASP A 146 -6.65 -15.66 -19.66
N ASN A 147 -7.22 -15.14 -18.57
CA ASN A 147 -6.49 -14.25 -17.66
C ASN A 147 -5.60 -15.08 -16.73
N ILE A 148 -4.31 -14.73 -16.66
CA ILE A 148 -3.28 -15.47 -15.91
C ILE A 148 -2.59 -14.54 -14.90
N LYS A 149 -2.23 -15.11 -13.74
CA LYS A 149 -1.42 -14.44 -12.71
C LYS A 149 0.05 -14.32 -13.15
N GLY A 150 0.72 -13.26 -12.70
CA GLY A 150 2.14 -13.05 -12.97
C GLY A 150 3.13 -13.95 -12.19
N TYR A 151 2.66 -14.84 -11.29
CA TYR A 151 3.52 -15.65 -10.40
C TYR A 151 2.93 -17.02 -9.99
#